data_AF-A0A162R2U3-F1
#
_entry.id   AF-A0A162R2U3-F1
#
_cell.length_a   1.000
_cell.length_b   1.000
_cell.length_c   1.000
_cell.angle_alpha   90.00
_cell.angle_beta   90.00
_cell.angle_gamma   90.00
#
_symmetry.space_group_name_H-M   'P 1'
#
loop_
_entity.id
_entity.type
_entity.pdbx_description
1 polymer ?
#
loop_
_entity_poly.entity_id
_entity_poly.type
_entity_poly.pdbx_seq_one_letter_code
_entity_poly.pdbx_strand_id
1 'polypeptide(L)'
;DINVVADALKQFLRELPEPLLTYSLYDEFITASASEDHDERVYLIKKVIKKLPYCNYVLLKRIIEHFVIVTDFEATNHMYATNLAIVFGPTLLQ
;
A
#
# COMPACT_ATOMS: atom_id res chain seq x y z
N ASP A 1 14.99 16.90 -8.74
CA ASP A 1 15.37 15.49 -8.53
C ASP A 1 14.08 14.69 -8.34
N ILE A 2 13.93 13.56 -9.02
CA ILE A 2 12.72 12.70 -8.92
C ILE A 2 12.59 12.04 -7.54
N ASN A 3 13.71 11.78 -6.87
CA ASN A 3 13.73 11.17 -5.55
C ASN A 3 13.08 12.09 -4.51
N VAL A 4 13.26 13.42 -4.65
CA VAL A 4 12.63 14.42 -3.78
C VAL A 4 11.10 14.38 -3.88
N VAL A 5 10.55 14.14 -5.08
CA VAL A 5 9.09 14.03 -5.28
C VAL A 5 8.57 12.74 -4.65
N ALA A 6 9.29 11.63 -4.81
CA ALA A 6 8.95 10.36 -4.17
C ALA A 6 9.03 10.44 -2.63
N ASP A 7 10.03 11.16 -2.11
CA ASP A 7 10.17 11.42 -0.68
C ASP A 7 9.04 12.29 -0.14
N ALA A 8 8.64 13.34 -0.89
CA ALA A 8 7.50 14.16 -0.53
C ALA A 8 6.19 13.36 -0.48
N LEU A 9 5.98 12.43 -1.42
CA LEU A 9 4.81 11.53 -1.38
C LEU A 9 4.84 10.62 -0.15
N LYS A 10 5.99 10.00 0.16
CA LYS A 10 6.15 9.17 1.37
C LYS A 10 5.92 9.99 2.64
N GLN A 11 6.42 11.22 2.67
CA GLN A 11 6.24 12.13 3.79
C GLN A 11 4.78 12.52 3.98
N PHE A 12 4.08 12.89 2.89
CA PHE A 12 2.66 13.19 2.93
C PHE A 12 1.83 12.06 3.55
N LEU A 13 2.10 10.81 3.14
CA LEU A 13 1.38 9.64 3.67
C LEU A 13 1.69 9.38 5.15
N ARG A 14 2.96 9.57 5.56
CA ARG A 14 3.40 9.40 6.95
C ARG A 14 2.88 10.50 7.89
N GLU A 15 2.60 11.69 7.37
CA GLU A 15 2.12 12.83 8.14
C GLU A 15 0.59 12.89 8.25
N LEU A 16 -0.13 11.91 7.69
CA LEU A 16 -1.57 11.80 7.89
C LEU A 16 -1.88 11.64 9.40
N PRO A 17 -3.00 12.19 9.91
CA PRO A 17 -3.39 12.02 11.31
C PRO A 17 -3.62 10.56 11.72
N GLU A 18 -3.92 9.70 10.75
CA GLU A 18 -4.07 8.25 10.87
C GLU A 18 -3.47 7.60 9.61
N PRO A 19 -2.90 6.38 9.69
CA PRO A 19 -2.33 5.70 8.54
C PRO A 19 -3.38 5.46 7.48
N LEU A 20 -2.93 5.37 6.23
CA LEU A 20 -3.86 5.18 5.11
C LEU A 20 -4.72 3.92 5.28
N LEU A 21 -4.15 2.86 5.85
CA LEU A 21 -4.85 1.59 6.11
C LEU A 21 -5.58 1.53 7.46
N THR A 22 -5.63 2.65 8.19
CA THR A 22 -6.29 2.87 9.48
C THR A 22 -5.80 1.98 10.63
N TYR A 23 -5.82 2.49 11.85
CA TYR A 23 -5.47 1.69 13.03
C TYR A 23 -6.53 0.62 13.30
N SER A 24 -7.80 0.94 13.02
CA SER A 24 -8.94 0.06 13.26
C SER A 24 -8.95 -1.22 12.42
N LEU A 25 -8.31 -1.20 11.24
CA LEU A 25 -8.26 -2.34 10.32
C LEU A 25 -6.90 -3.03 10.30
N TYR A 26 -5.92 -2.54 11.09
CA TYR A 26 -4.55 -3.08 11.11
C TYR A 26 -4.53 -4.60 11.36
N ASP A 27 -5.16 -5.07 12.44
CA ASP A 27 -5.18 -6.50 12.80
C ASP A 27 -5.88 -7.35 11.73
N GLU A 28 -6.91 -6.81 11.08
CA GLU A 28 -7.58 -7.48 9.96
C GLU A 28 -6.66 -7.61 8.74
N PHE A 29 -5.88 -6.56 8.43
CA PHE A 29 -4.89 -6.62 7.35
C PHE A 29 -3.78 -7.64 7.64
N ILE A 30 -3.25 -7.64 8.87
CA ILE A 30 -2.21 -8.60 9.28
C ILE A 30 -2.75 -10.03 9.19
N THR A 31 -3.94 -10.27 9.73
CA THR A 31 -4.58 -11.59 9.70
C THR A 31 -4.86 -12.05 8.26
N ALA A 32 -5.39 -11.17 7.42
CA ALA A 32 -5.64 -11.49 6.01
C ALA A 32 -4.33 -11.80 5.25
N SER A 33 -3.25 -11.07 5.54
CA SER A 33 -1.95 -11.27 4.90
C SER A 33 -1.24 -12.57 5.29
N ALA A 34 -1.59 -13.13 6.45
CA ALA A 34 -0.99 -14.35 6.99
C ALA A 34 -1.59 -15.65 6.42
N SER A 35 -2.67 -15.59 5.63
CA SER A 35 -3.19 -16.79 4.94
C SER A 35 -2.13 -17.33 3.98
N GLU A 36 -1.84 -18.63 4.07
CA GLU A 36 -0.86 -19.32 3.22
C GLU A 36 -1.39 -19.47 1.79
N ASP A 37 -2.69 -19.71 1.64
CA ASP A 37 -3.37 -19.83 0.35
C ASP A 37 -3.45 -18.47 -0.36
N HIS A 38 -2.97 -18.42 -1.61
CA HIS A 38 -2.88 -17.17 -2.35
C HIS A 38 -4.26 -16.57 -2.65
N ASP A 39 -5.20 -17.39 -3.10
CA ASP A 39 -6.51 -16.92 -3.54
C ASP A 39 -7.34 -16.47 -2.34
N GLU A 40 -7.27 -17.21 -1.23
CA GLU A 40 -7.86 -16.82 0.04
C GLU A 40 -7.25 -15.53 0.57
N ARG A 41 -5.92 -15.40 0.58
CA ARG A 41 -5.22 -14.17 1.00
C ARG A 41 -5.70 -12.96 0.20
N VAL A 42 -5.75 -13.07 -1.13
CA VAL A 42 -6.24 -12.00 -2.01
C VAL A 42 -7.72 -11.67 -1.71
N TYR A 43 -8.55 -12.68 -1.51
CA TYR A 43 -9.97 -12.51 -1.18
C TYR A 43 -10.17 -11.80 0.17
N LEU A 44 -9.43 -12.20 1.21
CA LEU A 44 -9.48 -11.60 2.53
C LEU A 44 -8.99 -10.15 2.52
N ILE A 45 -7.85 -9.87 1.90
CA ILE A 45 -7.34 -8.50 1.75
C ILE A 45 -8.37 -7.61 1.04
N LYS A 46 -9.00 -8.11 -0.04
CA LYS A 46 -10.05 -7.38 -0.76
C LYS A 46 -11.27 -7.11 0.12
N LYS A 47 -11.62 -8.00 1.04
CA LYS A 47 -12.68 -7.75 2.03
C LYS A 47 -12.31 -6.63 2.99
N VAL A 48 -11.09 -6.61 3.51
CA VAL A 48 -10.62 -5.56 4.43
C VAL A 48 -10.56 -4.21 3.72
N ILE A 49 -10.05 -4.15 2.48
CA ILE A 49 -10.02 -2.92 1.67
C ILE A 49 -11.42 -2.32 1.48
N LYS A 50 -12.46 -3.15 1.34
CA LYS A 50 -13.85 -2.66 1.21
C LYS A 50 -14.42 -2.03 2.49
N LYS A 51 -13.78 -2.24 3.64
CA LYS A 51 -14.16 -1.61 4.92
C LYS A 51 -13.51 -0.24 5.12
N LEU A 52 -12.51 0.13 4.31
CA LEU A 52 -11.84 1.41 4.42
C LEU A 52 -12.84 2.57 4.22
N PRO A 53 -12.65 3.70 4.94
CA PRO A 53 -13.34 4.94 4.60
C PRO A 53 -13.12 5.30 3.14
N TYR A 54 -14.14 5.91 2.51
CA TYR A 54 -14.14 6.20 1.07
C TYR A 54 -12.87 6.94 0.61
N CYS A 55 -12.46 7.97 1.35
CA CYS A 55 -11.27 8.76 1.02
C CYS A 55 -9.98 7.91 1.05
N ASN A 56 -9.81 7.07 2.08
CA ASN A 56 -8.67 6.15 2.21
C ASN A 56 -8.64 5.15 1.06
N TYR A 57 -9.79 4.55 0.72
CA TYR A 57 -9.91 3.63 -0.41
C TYR A 57 -9.50 4.29 -1.74
N VAL A 58 -10.01 5.50 -2.02
CA VAL A 58 -9.70 6.23 -3.26
C VAL A 58 -8.22 6.55 -3.34
N LEU A 59 -7.62 7.04 -2.25
CA LEU A 59 -6.19 7.36 -2.21
C LEU A 59 -5.33 6.09 -2.36
N LEU A 60 -5.66 5.01 -1.65
CA LEU A 60 -4.98 3.72 -1.78
C LEU A 60 -5.04 3.20 -3.22
N LYS A 61 -6.22 3.24 -3.85
CA LYS A 61 -6.39 2.82 -5.25
C LYS A 61 -5.47 3.61 -6.18
N ARG A 62 -5.36 4.93 -6.03
CA ARG A 62 -4.48 5.77 -6.84
C ARG A 62 -3.00 5.44 -6.64
N ILE A 63 -2.57 5.19 -5.41
CA ILE A 63 -1.19 4.82 -5.10
C ILE A 63 -0.86 3.46 -5.73
N ILE A 64 -1.75 2.47 -5.58
CA ILE A 64 -1.55 1.14 -6.16
C ILE A 64 -1.53 1.19 -7.69
N GLU A 65 -2.42 1.97 -8.33
CA GLU A 65 -2.38 2.22 -9.78
C GLU A 65 -1.03 2.81 -10.22
N HIS A 66 -0.48 3.75 -9.45
CA HIS A 66 0.85 4.29 -9.73
C HIS A 66 1.96 3.26 -9.55
N PHE A 67 1.90 2.43 -8.51
CA PHE A 67 2.88 1.36 -8.30
C PHE A 67 2.89 0.34 -9.44
N VAL A 68 1.73 -0.01 -9.99
CA VAL A 68 1.64 -0.87 -11.18
C VAL A 68 2.44 -0.27 -12.33
N ILE A 69 2.26 1.03 -12.60
CA ILE A 69 3.03 1.72 -13.65
C ILE A 69 4.53 1.70 -13.34
N VAL A 70 4.94 1.87 -12.08
CA VAL A 70 6.36 1.80 -11.69
C VAL A 70 6.93 0.40 -11.92
N THR A 71 6.19 -0.65 -11.58
CA THR A 71 6.61 -2.04 -11.77
C THR A 71 6.69 -2.44 -13.24
N ASP A 72 5.92 -1.81 -14.14
CA ASP A 72 6.04 -2.04 -15.59
C ASP A 72 7.44 -1.70 -16.13
N PHE A 73 8.21 -0.87 -15.41
CA PHE A 73 9.59 -0.49 -15.73
C PHE A 73 10.64 -1.12 -14.80
N GLU A 74 10.29 -2.18 -14.05
CA GLU A 74 11.16 -2.80 -13.04
C GLU A 74 12.52 -3.25 -13.58
N ALA A 75 12.62 -3.63 -14.86
CA ALA A 75 13.88 -4.03 -15.50
C ALA A 75 14.91 -2.87 -15.58
N THR A 76 14.44 -1.62 -15.52
CA THR A 76 15.29 -0.40 -15.60
C THR A 76 15.38 0.30 -14.25
N ASN A 77 14.28 0.45 -13.53
CA ASN A 77 14.27 1.17 -12.24
C ASN A 77 14.55 0.26 -11.02
N HIS A 78 14.60 -1.06 -11.22
CA HIS A 78 14.82 -2.08 -10.19
C HIS A 78 13.78 -2.10 -9.05
N MET A 79 12.62 -1.49 -9.27
CA MET A 79 11.51 -1.44 -8.31
C MET A 79 10.47 -2.51 -8.61
N TYR A 80 10.78 -3.75 -8.21
CA TYR A 80 9.80 -4.84 -8.15
C TYR A 80 8.70 -4.53 -7.12
N ALA A 81 7.55 -5.19 -7.24
CA ALA A 81 6.45 -5.06 -6.29
C ALA A 81 6.89 -5.31 -4.82
N THR A 82 7.81 -6.25 -4.61
CA THR A 82 8.41 -6.53 -3.28
C THR A 82 9.22 -5.35 -2.75
N ASN A 83 10.01 -4.68 -3.60
CA ASN A 83 10.79 -3.51 -3.21
C ASN A 83 9.88 -2.34 -2.85
N LEU A 84 8.81 -2.11 -3.63
CA LEU A 84 7.80 -1.11 -3.30
C LEU A 84 7.10 -1.42 -1.98
N ALA A 85 6.74 -2.68 -1.74
CA ALA A 85 6.13 -3.10 -0.48
C ALA A 85 7.04 -2.88 0.74
N ILE A 86 8.35 -3.11 0.61
CA ILE A 86 9.33 -2.84 1.66
C ILE A 86 9.41 -1.34 1.97
N VAL A 87 9.43 -0.49 0.94
CA VAL A 87 9.57 0.96 1.10
C VAL A 87 8.29 1.61 1.62
N PHE A 88 7.13 1.22 1.10
CA PHE A 88 5.84 1.86 1.41
C PHE A 88 5.03 1.14 2.48
N GLY A 89 5.25 -0.15 2.73
CA GLY A 89 4.52 -0.94 3.72
C GLY A 89 4.46 -0.27 5.09
N PRO A 90 5.60 0.14 5.69
CA PRO A 90 5.59 0.87 6.95
C PRO A 90 4.79 2.18 6.88
N THR A 91 4.94 2.94 5.78
CA THR A 91 4.25 4.24 5.61
C THR A 91 2.73 4.10 5.48
N LEU A 92 2.23 2.95 5.01
CA LEU A 92 0.80 2.71 4.85
C LEU A 92 0.13 2.16 6.12
N LEU A 93 0.91 1.60 7.05
CA LEU A 93 0.46 0.87 8.24
C LEU A 93 0.85 1.52 9.58
N GLN A 94 1.82 2.45 9.61
CA GLN A 94 2.31 3.14 10.82
C GLN A 94 1.66 4.50 11.03
#